data_AF-A0A936KKZ0-F1
#
_entry.id   AF-A0A936KKZ0-F1
#
_cell.length_a   1.000
_cell.length_b   1.000
_cell.length_c   1.000
_cell.angle_alpha   90.00
_cell.angle_beta   90.00
_cell.angle_gamma   90.00
#
_symmetry.space_group_name_H-M   'P 1'
#
loop_
_entity.id
_entity.type
_entity.pdbx_description
1 polymer ?
#
loop_
_entity_poly.entity_id
_entity_poly.type
_entity_poly.pdbx_seq_one_letter_code
_entity_poly.pdbx_strand_id
1 'polypeptide(L)'
;MLFFNFCKNNQSPTTEKTVDPLASHIDTTVKPQVDFFEYANGNWFKNNPIPASESVYGIFKIIQDTINNQIKSICENAMVSQAKEGTNEQKIGDYYASGMDTISIEKAGIQGIIPFLKAVDDAKSVEELLAYAHTLRENGVHPFYSFWISQDDKKSTDYAVFLGQGGLSLPEREYYMKQEDDFKTIRNQFVAHINNILSFAKKDYTNLTC
;
A
#
# COMPACT_ATOMS: atom_id res chain seq x y z
N MET A 1 -41.23 35.58 24.44
CA MET A 1 -42.20 34.92 23.54
C MET A 1 -41.71 35.17 22.12
N LEU A 2 -40.88 34.28 21.59
CA LEU A 2 -40.29 34.37 20.25
C LEU A 2 -41.06 33.42 19.34
N PHE A 3 -41.81 33.96 18.38
CA PHE A 3 -42.53 33.18 17.38
C PHE A 3 -41.59 32.86 16.21
N PHE A 4 -41.22 31.59 16.06
CA PHE A 4 -40.60 31.08 14.84
C PHE A 4 -41.69 30.80 13.81
N ASN A 5 -41.76 31.59 12.75
CA ASN A 5 -42.54 31.27 11.56
C ASN A 5 -41.72 30.35 10.65
N PHE A 6 -42.13 29.08 10.55
CA PHE A 6 -41.63 28.18 9.51
C PHE A 6 -42.37 28.45 8.20
N CYS A 7 -41.66 28.92 7.17
CA CYS A 7 -42.16 28.86 5.80
C CYS A 7 -42.35 27.39 5.40
N LYS A 8 -43.59 26.96 5.20
CA LYS A 8 -43.90 25.72 4.48
C LYS A 8 -43.52 25.91 3.01
N ASN A 9 -42.33 25.46 2.63
CA ASN A 9 -42.00 25.30 1.24
C ASN A 9 -42.71 24.04 0.72
N ASN A 10 -43.91 24.20 0.16
CA ASN A 10 -44.67 23.12 -0.50
C ASN A 10 -44.09 22.84 -1.89
N GLN A 11 -42.83 22.43 -1.95
CA GLN A 11 -42.31 21.73 -3.12
C GLN A 11 -42.39 20.24 -2.82
N SER A 12 -43.40 19.58 -3.40
CA SER A 12 -43.42 18.12 -3.48
C SER A 12 -42.12 17.68 -4.15
N PRO A 13 -41.33 16.75 -3.56
CA PRO A 13 -40.12 16.28 -4.20
C PRO A 13 -40.51 15.62 -5.52
N THR A 14 -40.01 16.18 -6.62
CA THR A 14 -40.06 15.52 -7.93
C THR A 14 -39.34 14.19 -7.79
N THR A 15 -40.09 13.10 -7.84
CA THR A 15 -39.55 11.74 -7.97
C THR A 15 -38.92 11.60 -9.35
N GLU A 16 -37.72 12.13 -9.54
CA GLU A 16 -36.81 11.53 -10.51
C GLU A 16 -36.61 10.09 -10.07
N LYS A 17 -36.99 9.14 -10.94
CA LYS A 17 -36.60 7.73 -10.75
C LYS A 17 -35.09 7.70 -10.84
N THR A 18 -34.41 7.77 -9.70
CA THR A 18 -33.00 7.40 -9.60
C THR A 18 -32.91 5.94 -10.06
N VAL A 19 -32.32 5.74 -11.24
CA VAL A 19 -32.02 4.38 -11.72
C VAL A 19 -31.02 3.81 -10.73
N ASP A 20 -31.35 2.66 -10.14
CA ASP A 20 -30.42 1.95 -9.27
C ASP A 20 -29.16 1.63 -10.08
N PRO A 21 -27.98 2.18 -9.71
CA PRO A 21 -26.75 1.95 -10.47
C PRO A 21 -26.39 0.46 -10.52
N LEU A 22 -26.80 -0.33 -9.53
CA LEU A 22 -26.54 -1.77 -9.45
C LEU A 22 -27.49 -2.59 -10.32
N ALA A 23 -28.62 -2.03 -10.77
CA ALA A 23 -29.55 -2.77 -11.64
C ALA A 23 -28.88 -3.20 -12.95
N SER A 24 -27.88 -2.46 -13.42
CA SER A 24 -27.10 -2.80 -14.61
C SER A 24 -26.18 -4.02 -14.44
N HIS A 25 -25.89 -4.41 -13.19
CA HIS A 25 -24.99 -5.52 -12.88
C HIS A 25 -25.69 -6.88 -12.86
N ILE A 26 -27.02 -6.89 -12.74
CA ILE A 26 -27.84 -8.11 -12.63
C ILE A 26 -27.80 -8.87 -13.96
N ASP A 27 -27.39 -10.14 -13.91
CA ASP A 27 -27.50 -11.10 -14.99
C ASP A 27 -28.72 -12.02 -14.80
N THR A 28 -29.81 -11.67 -15.48
CA THR A 28 -31.08 -12.42 -15.41
C THR A 28 -31.04 -13.77 -16.14
N THR A 29 -29.94 -14.12 -16.82
CA THR A 29 -29.77 -15.45 -17.42
C THR A 29 -29.46 -16.53 -16.37
N VAL A 30 -28.96 -16.11 -15.19
CA VAL A 30 -28.71 -16.98 -14.04
C VAL A 30 -29.89 -16.92 -13.08
N LYS A 31 -30.31 -18.06 -12.53
CA LYS A 31 -31.36 -18.07 -11.53
C LYS A 31 -30.77 -17.68 -10.16
N PRO A 32 -31.35 -16.71 -9.44
CA PRO A 32 -30.81 -16.27 -8.14
C PRO A 32 -30.76 -17.38 -7.08
N GLN A 33 -31.58 -18.42 -7.21
CA GLN A 33 -31.58 -19.57 -6.29
C GLN A 33 -30.44 -20.57 -6.55
N VAL A 34 -29.79 -20.50 -7.71
CA VAL A 34 -28.69 -21.39 -8.09
C VAL A 34 -27.35 -20.74 -7.75
N ASP A 35 -27.17 -19.49 -8.19
CA ASP A 35 -25.99 -18.69 -7.89
C ASP A 35 -26.42 -17.23 -7.80
N PHE A 36 -26.59 -16.75 -6.56
CA PHE A 36 -26.99 -15.37 -6.32
C PHE A 36 -25.86 -14.38 -6.65
N PHE A 37 -24.60 -14.81 -6.55
CA PHE A 37 -23.45 -13.95 -6.82
C PHE A 37 -23.38 -13.61 -8.30
N GLU A 38 -23.46 -14.62 -9.17
CA GLU A 38 -23.46 -14.42 -10.63
C GLU A 38 -24.76 -13.74 -11.09
N TYR A 39 -25.92 -14.08 -10.51
CA TYR A 39 -27.16 -13.35 -10.81
C TYR A 39 -27.04 -11.86 -10.49
N ALA A 40 -26.47 -11.48 -9.34
CA ALA A 40 -26.41 -10.08 -8.93
C ALA A 40 -25.29 -9.29 -9.62
N ASN A 41 -24.17 -9.94 -9.98
CA ASN A 41 -22.95 -9.27 -10.43
C ASN A 41 -22.45 -9.69 -11.82
N GLY A 42 -23.05 -10.69 -12.46
CA GLY A 42 -22.50 -11.32 -13.67
C GLY A 42 -22.27 -10.34 -14.81
N ASN A 43 -23.19 -9.38 -15.01
CA ASN A 43 -22.98 -8.34 -16.03
C ASN A 43 -21.88 -7.34 -15.65
N TRP A 44 -21.61 -7.11 -14.36
CA TRP A 44 -20.47 -6.31 -13.94
C TRP A 44 -19.15 -7.01 -14.29
N PHE A 45 -18.99 -8.29 -13.96
CA PHE A 45 -17.76 -9.05 -14.24
C PHE A 45 -17.48 -9.18 -15.74
N LYS A 46 -18.52 -9.37 -16.57
CA LYS A 46 -18.38 -9.39 -18.04
C LYS A 46 -17.85 -8.08 -18.61
N ASN A 47 -18.23 -6.95 -18.02
CA ASN A 47 -17.87 -5.61 -18.50
C ASN A 47 -16.63 -5.03 -17.84
N ASN A 48 -16.13 -5.64 -16.75
CA ASN A 48 -15.01 -5.15 -15.97
C ASN A 48 -13.96 -6.25 -15.77
N PRO A 49 -13.29 -6.69 -16.86
CA PRO A 49 -12.20 -7.65 -16.74
C PRO A 49 -11.07 -7.06 -15.89
N ILE A 50 -10.34 -7.92 -15.16
CA ILE A 50 -9.20 -7.49 -14.35
C ILE A 50 -8.13 -6.89 -15.29
N PRO A 51 -7.78 -5.61 -15.14
CA PRO A 51 -6.75 -4.99 -15.97
C PRO A 51 -5.39 -5.69 -15.78
N ALA A 52 -4.56 -5.71 -16.83
CA ALA A 52 -3.25 -6.39 -16.77
C ALA A 52 -2.29 -5.83 -15.70
N SER A 53 -2.51 -4.60 -15.25
CA SER A 53 -1.75 -3.96 -14.17
C SER A 53 -2.22 -4.34 -12.77
N GLU A 54 -3.32 -5.09 -12.64
CA GLU A 54 -3.99 -5.36 -11.38
C GLU A 54 -4.10 -6.88 -11.14
N SER A 55 -3.98 -7.29 -9.87
CA SER A 55 -4.22 -8.69 -9.47
C SER A 55 -5.69 -8.94 -9.09
N VAL A 56 -6.42 -7.89 -8.74
CA VAL A 56 -7.83 -7.92 -8.33
C VAL A 56 -8.52 -6.66 -8.84
N TYR A 57 -9.76 -6.79 -9.32
CA TYR A 57 -10.58 -5.67 -9.75
C TYR A 57 -12.01 -5.78 -9.22
N GLY A 58 -12.52 -4.70 -8.65
CA GLY A 58 -13.78 -4.69 -7.90
C GLY A 58 -14.12 -3.29 -7.40
N ILE A 59 -15.27 -3.17 -6.72
CA ILE A 59 -15.75 -1.87 -6.21
C ILE A 59 -14.74 -1.16 -5.30
N PHE A 60 -14.03 -1.89 -4.43
CA PHE A 60 -13.02 -1.30 -3.55
C PHE A 60 -11.84 -0.72 -4.33
N LYS A 61 -11.45 -1.36 -5.44
CA LYS A 61 -10.41 -0.84 -6.31
C LYS A 61 -10.88 0.43 -7.02
N ILE A 62 -12.11 0.47 -7.52
CA ILE A 62 -12.69 1.69 -8.12
C ILE A 62 -12.72 2.85 -7.11
N ILE A 63 -13.12 2.57 -5.86
CA ILE A 63 -13.11 3.56 -4.78
C ILE A 63 -11.67 4.03 -4.51
N GLN A 64 -10.72 3.09 -4.42
CA GLN A 64 -9.32 3.40 -4.18
C GLN A 64 -8.72 4.25 -5.31
N ASP A 65 -9.01 3.94 -6.57
CA ASP A 65 -8.53 4.72 -7.72
C ASP A 65 -9.12 6.13 -7.72
N THR A 66 -10.39 6.27 -7.35
CA THR A 66 -11.04 7.58 -7.19
C THR A 66 -10.35 8.41 -6.10
N ILE A 67 -10.10 7.81 -4.94
CA ILE A 67 -9.41 8.46 -3.82
C ILE A 67 -7.96 8.81 -4.21
N ASN A 68 -7.24 7.89 -4.85
CA ASN A 68 -5.86 8.11 -5.29
C ASN A 68 -5.78 9.27 -6.30
N ASN A 69 -6.74 9.39 -7.21
CA ASN A 69 -6.79 10.53 -8.14
C ASN A 69 -7.02 11.85 -7.41
N GLN A 70 -7.89 11.88 -6.39
CA GLN A 70 -8.10 13.08 -5.57
C GLN A 70 -6.86 13.45 -4.76
N ILE A 71 -6.21 12.47 -4.11
CA ILE A 71 -4.95 12.65 -3.38
C ILE A 71 -3.86 13.15 -4.33
N LYS A 72 -3.75 12.57 -5.52
CA LYS A 72 -2.82 13.00 -6.56
C LYS A 72 -3.03 14.48 -6.90
N SER A 73 -4.26 14.91 -7.14
CA SER A 73 -4.55 16.32 -7.40
C SER A 73 -4.18 17.23 -6.23
N ILE A 74 -4.39 16.80 -4.99
CA ILE A 74 -3.96 17.56 -3.80
C ILE A 74 -2.44 17.71 -3.78
N CYS A 75 -1.70 16.62 -4.01
CA CYS A 75 -0.24 16.62 -4.04
C CYS A 75 0.31 17.49 -5.18
N GLU A 76 -0.25 17.39 -6.38
CA GLU A 76 0.14 18.19 -7.54
C GLU A 76 -0.11 19.69 -7.32
N ASN A 77 -1.24 20.04 -6.70
CA ASN A 77 -1.53 21.43 -6.34
C ASN A 77 -0.57 21.95 -5.26
N ALA A 78 -0.30 21.16 -4.22
CA ALA A 78 0.63 21.51 -3.15
C ALA A 78 2.06 21.69 -3.67
N MET A 79 2.48 20.88 -4.64
CA MET A 79 3.78 20.97 -5.29
C MET A 79 3.99 22.32 -6.01
N VAL A 80 2.93 22.93 -6.54
CA VAL A 80 3.01 24.19 -7.31
C VAL A 80 2.55 25.43 -6.52
N SER A 81 2.05 25.28 -5.29
CA SER A 81 1.40 26.36 -4.55
C SER A 81 2.36 27.40 -3.93
N GLN A 82 3.68 27.17 -4.02
CA GLN A 82 4.70 28.01 -3.38
C GLN A 82 4.42 28.24 -1.88
N ALA A 83 3.91 27.20 -1.21
CA ALA A 83 3.55 27.25 0.20
C ALA A 83 4.75 27.65 1.07
N LYS A 84 4.45 28.34 2.18
CA LYS A 84 5.47 28.78 3.13
C LYS A 84 6.26 27.58 3.67
N GLU A 85 7.57 27.74 3.75
CA GLU A 85 8.48 26.73 4.30
C GLU A 85 8.02 26.26 5.70
N GLY A 86 8.06 24.93 5.91
CA GLY A 86 7.69 24.28 7.16
C GLY A 86 6.20 23.98 7.31
N THR A 87 5.35 24.48 6.41
CA THR A 87 3.91 24.14 6.40
C THR A 87 3.66 22.72 5.91
N ASN A 88 2.53 22.13 6.29
CA ASN A 88 2.15 20.80 5.80
C ASN A 88 1.98 20.77 4.28
N GLU A 89 1.47 21.85 3.69
CA GLU A 89 1.30 21.95 2.25
C GLU A 89 2.65 21.90 1.51
N GLN A 90 3.65 22.66 1.97
CA GLN A 90 5.01 22.59 1.41
C GLN A 90 5.61 21.19 1.58
N LYS A 91 5.48 20.56 2.76
CA LYS A 91 5.99 19.20 2.98
C LYS A 91 5.33 18.16 2.07
N ILE A 92 4.02 18.26 1.86
CA ILE A 92 3.28 17.37 0.94
C ILE A 92 3.77 17.55 -0.50
N GLY A 93 3.89 18.81 -0.94
CA GLY A 93 4.39 19.14 -2.28
C GLY A 93 5.79 18.61 -2.53
N ASP A 94 6.73 18.88 -1.62
CA ASP A 94 8.12 18.44 -1.74
C ASP A 94 8.27 16.92 -1.66
N TYR A 95 7.52 16.27 -0.76
CA TYR A 95 7.54 14.81 -0.66
C TYR A 95 7.05 14.16 -1.95
N TYR A 96 5.93 14.64 -2.50
CA TYR A 96 5.42 14.15 -3.78
C TYR A 96 6.39 14.42 -4.93
N ALA A 97 6.96 15.63 -5.02
CA ALA A 97 7.93 15.99 -6.04
C ALA A 97 9.18 15.08 -5.99
N SER A 98 9.68 14.75 -4.79
CA SER A 98 10.84 13.89 -4.64
C SER A 98 10.62 12.46 -5.16
N GLY A 99 9.39 11.94 -5.08
CA GLY A 99 9.03 10.63 -5.66
C GLY A 99 8.80 10.66 -7.16
N MET A 100 8.44 11.82 -7.74
CA MET A 100 8.17 11.96 -9.17
C MET A 100 9.42 12.31 -10.00
N ASP A 101 10.48 12.84 -9.37
CA ASP A 101 11.74 13.18 -10.04
C ASP A 101 12.61 11.95 -10.32
N THR A 102 12.16 11.15 -11.29
CA THR A 102 12.88 9.96 -11.75
C THR A 102 14.28 10.26 -12.26
N ILE A 103 14.55 11.46 -12.80
CA ILE A 103 15.89 11.83 -13.30
C ILE A 103 16.88 11.91 -12.13
N SER A 104 16.50 12.58 -11.04
CA SER A 104 17.33 12.65 -9.85
C SER A 104 17.46 11.30 -9.14
N ILE A 105 16.39 10.50 -9.09
CA ILE A 105 16.41 9.15 -8.52
C ILE A 105 17.39 8.26 -9.29
N GLU A 106 17.30 8.19 -10.62
CA GLU A 106 18.19 7.38 -11.45
C GLU A 106 19.65 7.84 -11.35
N LYS A 107 19.88 9.16 -11.29
CA LYS A 107 21.22 9.71 -11.08
C LYS A 107 21.79 9.37 -9.71
N ALA A 108 20.96 9.35 -8.66
CA ALA A 108 21.37 9.00 -7.31
C ALA A 108 21.68 7.50 -7.18
N GLY A 109 21.03 6.65 -7.99
CA GLY A 109 21.22 5.20 -7.94
C GLY A 109 21.04 4.64 -6.53
N ILE A 110 21.96 3.78 -6.08
CA ILE A 110 21.88 3.15 -4.76
C ILE A 110 22.57 3.94 -3.63
N GLN A 111 23.07 5.15 -3.88
CA GLN A 111 23.91 5.87 -2.91
C GLN A 111 23.28 6.00 -1.52
N GLY A 112 21.96 6.22 -1.47
CA GLY A 112 21.21 6.36 -0.22
C GLY A 112 21.19 5.11 0.66
N ILE A 113 21.35 3.91 0.08
CA ILE A 113 21.29 2.64 0.83
C ILE A 113 22.67 2.08 1.20
N ILE A 114 23.76 2.62 0.63
CA ILE A 114 25.12 2.12 0.86
C ILE A 114 25.55 2.14 2.33
N PRO A 115 25.29 3.20 3.12
CA PRO A 115 25.65 3.19 4.54
C PRO A 115 24.99 2.02 5.29
N PHE A 116 23.78 1.63 4.88
CA PHE A 116 23.07 0.53 5.51
C PHE A 116 23.66 -0.83 5.15
N LEU A 117 24.01 -1.03 3.88
CA LEU A 117 24.69 -2.25 3.43
C LEU A 117 26.05 -2.41 4.11
N LYS A 118 26.81 -1.32 4.22
CA LYS A 118 28.14 -1.33 4.83
C LYS A 118 28.08 -1.68 6.32
N ALA A 119 27.09 -1.15 7.06
CA ALA A 119 26.89 -1.50 8.46
C ALA A 119 26.58 -3.00 8.66
N VAL A 120 25.88 -3.64 7.71
CA VAL A 120 25.64 -5.09 7.73
C VAL A 120 26.94 -5.86 7.44
N ASP A 121 27.73 -5.45 6.44
CA ASP A 121 29.02 -6.08 6.11
C ASP A 121 30.06 -5.93 7.24
N ASP A 122 30.02 -4.82 7.95
CA ASP A 122 30.95 -4.48 9.01
C ASP A 122 30.64 -5.22 10.31
N ALA A 123 29.40 -5.62 10.55
CA ALA A 123 29.00 -6.38 11.73
C ALA A 123 29.78 -7.71 11.84
N LYS A 124 30.40 -7.95 13.00
CA LYS A 124 31.24 -9.14 13.27
C LYS A 124 30.59 -10.16 14.18
N SER A 125 29.38 -9.89 14.65
CA SER A 125 28.63 -10.75 15.56
C SER A 125 27.13 -10.67 15.30
N VAL A 126 26.40 -11.67 15.80
CA VAL A 126 24.93 -11.69 15.75
C VAL A 126 24.37 -10.55 16.62
N GLU A 127 25.03 -10.26 17.73
CA GLU A 127 24.69 -9.17 18.65
C GLU A 127 24.79 -7.81 17.96
N GLU A 128 25.82 -7.58 17.15
CA GLU A 128 25.96 -6.35 16.36
C GLU A 128 24.85 -6.23 15.30
N LEU A 129 24.49 -7.33 14.63
CA LEU A 129 23.36 -7.32 13.67
C LEU A 129 22.01 -7.05 14.36
N LEU A 130 21.79 -7.62 15.55
CA LEU A 130 20.58 -7.37 16.34
C LEU A 130 20.52 -5.93 16.85
N ALA A 131 21.66 -5.36 17.27
CA ALA A 131 21.73 -3.95 17.64
C ALA A 131 21.43 -3.05 16.43
N TYR A 132 21.95 -3.40 15.25
CA TYR A 132 21.72 -2.66 14.02
C TYR A 132 20.26 -2.73 13.52
N ALA A 133 19.51 -3.77 13.91
CA ALA A 133 18.08 -3.88 13.61
C ALA A 133 17.26 -2.67 14.09
N HIS A 134 17.72 -1.98 15.15
CA HIS A 134 17.06 -0.76 15.62
C HIS A 134 17.21 0.38 14.62
N THR A 135 18.43 0.64 14.11
CA THR A 135 18.67 1.64 13.07
C THR A 135 17.87 1.34 11.81
N LEU A 136 17.80 0.07 11.39
CA LEU A 136 16.96 -0.34 10.26
C LEU A 136 15.49 -0.01 10.51
N ARG A 137 14.99 -0.24 11.73
CA ARG A 137 13.59 -0.01 12.10
C ARG A 137 13.20 1.47 12.08
N GLU A 138 14.08 2.36 12.52
CA GLU A 138 13.88 3.81 12.41
C GLU A 138 13.81 4.28 10.96
N ASN A 139 14.39 3.50 10.03
CA ASN A 139 14.39 3.76 8.59
C ASN A 139 13.37 2.87 7.84
N GLY A 140 12.37 2.30 8.55
CA GLY A 140 11.26 1.57 7.93
C GLY A 140 11.58 0.13 7.50
N VAL A 141 12.71 -0.43 7.90
CA VAL A 141 13.10 -1.82 7.63
C VAL A 141 12.98 -2.64 8.92
N HIS A 142 12.15 -3.69 8.90
CA HIS A 142 11.74 -4.43 10.10
C HIS A 142 12.22 -5.89 10.08
N PRO A 143 13.51 -6.19 10.35
CA PRO A 143 14.03 -7.55 10.32
C PRO A 143 13.66 -8.34 11.59
N PHE A 144 13.75 -9.66 11.50
CA PHE A 144 13.66 -10.67 12.58
C PHE A 144 12.30 -10.82 13.27
N TYR A 145 11.74 -9.72 13.79
CA TYR A 145 10.51 -9.72 14.57
C TYR A 145 9.71 -8.44 14.36
N SER A 146 8.41 -8.57 14.58
CA SER A 146 7.47 -7.45 14.60
C SER A 146 7.50 -6.79 15.98
N PHE A 147 7.49 -5.46 16.01
CA PHE A 147 7.53 -4.65 17.23
C PHE A 147 6.59 -3.47 17.06
N TRP A 148 5.69 -3.26 18.01
CA TRP A 148 4.78 -2.11 18.01
C TRP A 148 4.34 -1.77 19.44
N ILE A 149 3.81 -0.57 19.61
CA ILE A 149 3.20 -0.11 20.86
C ILE A 149 1.69 0.04 20.59
N SER A 150 0.88 -0.59 21.43
CA SER A 150 -0.58 -0.52 21.35
C SER A 150 -1.18 -0.52 22.76
N GLN A 151 -2.50 -0.33 22.85
CA GLN A 151 -3.22 -0.49 24.11
C GLN A 151 -3.02 -1.91 24.68
N ASP A 152 -2.85 -2.01 25.99
CA ASP A 152 -2.74 -3.30 26.67
C ASP A 152 -4.09 -4.03 26.65
N ASP A 153 -4.12 -5.27 26.15
CA ASP A 153 -5.32 -6.10 26.06
C ASP A 153 -5.99 -6.35 27.43
N LYS A 154 -5.22 -6.32 28.53
CA LYS A 154 -5.71 -6.49 29.89
C LYS A 154 -6.04 -5.17 30.59
N LYS A 155 -5.53 -4.04 30.07
CA LYS A 155 -5.77 -2.70 30.61
C LYS A 155 -5.72 -1.65 29.51
N SER A 156 -6.85 -1.44 28.83
CA SER A 156 -6.96 -0.59 27.64
C SER A 156 -6.64 0.90 27.85
N THR A 157 -6.48 1.37 29.10
CA THR A 157 -6.03 2.73 29.42
C THR A 157 -4.52 2.90 29.31
N ASP A 158 -3.77 1.80 29.29
CA ASP A 158 -2.32 1.79 29.30
C ASP A 158 -1.80 1.30 27.95
N TYR A 159 -0.59 1.72 27.60
CA TYR A 159 0.14 1.18 26.47
C TYR A 159 1.05 0.04 26.91
N ALA A 160 1.14 -0.99 26.07
CA ALA A 160 2.09 -2.08 26.22
C ALA A 160 2.98 -2.19 24.98
N VAL A 161 4.15 -2.77 25.19
CA VAL A 161 5.06 -3.18 24.11
C VAL A 161 4.65 -4.56 23.65
N PHE A 162 4.48 -4.73 22.35
CA PHE A 162 4.17 -6.00 21.73
C PHE A 162 5.34 -6.49 20.87
N LEU A 163 5.64 -7.77 21.01
CA LEU A 163 6.57 -8.51 20.18
C LEU A 163 5.81 -9.63 19.48
N GLY A 164 6.03 -9.76 18.17
CA GLY A 164 5.39 -10.79 17.36
C GLY A 164 6.34 -11.41 16.36
N GLN A 165 5.90 -12.52 15.76
CA GLN A 165 6.59 -13.13 14.64
C GLN A 165 6.77 -12.14 13.49
N GLY A 166 7.90 -12.23 12.80
CA GLY A 166 8.25 -11.39 11.66
C GLY A 166 9.35 -12.04 10.82
N GLY A 167 9.95 -11.26 9.92
CA GLY A 167 11.13 -11.69 9.17
C GLY A 167 10.86 -12.59 7.96
N LEU A 168 9.61 -12.82 7.57
CA LEU A 168 9.29 -13.45 6.29
C LEU A 168 9.29 -12.41 5.16
N SER A 169 9.82 -12.80 4.00
CA SER A 169 9.82 -11.99 2.78
C SER A 169 8.71 -12.38 1.81
N LEU A 170 8.28 -13.65 1.84
CA LEU A 170 7.08 -14.11 1.17
C LEU A 170 5.86 -13.95 2.10
N PRO A 171 4.64 -13.81 1.55
CA PRO A 171 3.48 -13.35 2.30
C PRO A 171 3.17 -14.16 3.57
N GLU A 172 3.34 -15.48 3.51
CA GLU A 172 2.94 -16.39 4.57
C GLU A 172 3.92 -17.56 4.71
N ARG A 173 3.86 -18.25 5.85
CA ARG A 173 4.70 -19.43 6.15
C ARG A 173 4.52 -20.53 5.09
N GLU A 174 3.32 -20.68 4.58
CA GLU A 174 2.89 -21.68 3.61
C GLU A 174 3.76 -21.61 2.35
N TYR A 175 4.16 -20.41 1.91
CA TYR A 175 5.05 -20.21 0.77
C TYR A 175 6.42 -20.90 0.94
N TYR A 176 6.86 -21.11 2.18
CA TYR A 176 8.12 -21.78 2.48
C TYR A 176 7.96 -23.29 2.67
N MET A 177 6.78 -23.76 3.05
CA MET A 177 6.56 -25.13 3.53
C MET A 177 5.84 -26.03 2.52
N LYS A 178 4.89 -25.48 1.77
CA LYS A 178 4.05 -26.21 0.81
C LYS A 178 4.86 -26.79 -0.36
N GLN A 179 4.49 -27.96 -0.85
CA GLN A 179 5.27 -28.74 -1.81
C GLN A 179 4.62 -28.87 -3.18
N GLU A 180 3.47 -28.24 -3.39
CA GLU A 180 2.82 -28.10 -4.67
C GLU A 180 3.69 -27.25 -5.62
N ASP A 181 3.56 -27.49 -6.92
CA ASP A 181 4.50 -26.97 -7.91
C ASP A 181 4.48 -25.44 -8.03
N ASP A 182 3.32 -24.81 -7.80
CA ASP A 182 3.20 -23.34 -7.76
C ASP A 182 4.06 -22.74 -6.64
N PHE A 183 4.03 -23.32 -5.43
CA PHE A 183 4.84 -22.86 -4.30
C PHE A 183 6.34 -23.06 -4.53
N LYS A 184 6.73 -24.19 -5.14
CA LYS A 184 8.14 -24.39 -5.55
C LYS A 184 8.57 -23.36 -6.58
N THR A 185 7.71 -23.07 -7.56
CA THR A 185 7.97 -22.08 -8.61
C THR A 185 8.16 -20.69 -8.01
N ILE A 186 7.26 -20.27 -7.11
CA ILE A 186 7.37 -18.98 -6.41
C ILE A 186 8.67 -18.89 -5.61
N ARG A 187 9.06 -19.94 -4.87
CA ARG A 187 10.35 -19.94 -4.14
C ARG A 187 11.54 -19.80 -5.07
N ASN A 188 11.53 -20.50 -6.19
CA ASN A 188 12.60 -20.41 -7.19
C ASN A 188 12.69 -19.00 -7.79
N GLN A 189 11.54 -18.40 -8.14
CA GLN A 189 11.46 -17.03 -8.65
C GLN A 189 11.88 -16.00 -7.59
N PHE A 190 11.52 -16.21 -6.32
CA PHE A 190 11.96 -15.36 -5.22
C PHE A 190 13.48 -15.37 -5.08
N VAL A 191 14.12 -16.54 -5.06
CA VAL A 191 15.59 -16.64 -5.02
C VAL A 191 16.23 -15.96 -6.24
N ALA A 192 15.69 -16.18 -7.43
CA ALA A 192 16.18 -15.53 -8.65
C ALA A 192 16.04 -13.99 -8.57
N HIS A 193 14.91 -13.50 -8.06
CA HIS A 193 14.66 -12.07 -7.89
C HIS A 193 15.64 -11.43 -6.90
N ILE A 194 15.87 -12.05 -5.74
CA ILE A 194 16.86 -11.58 -4.76
C ILE A 194 18.27 -11.56 -5.38
N ASN A 195 18.67 -12.62 -6.08
CA ASN A 195 19.97 -12.65 -6.76
C ASN A 195 20.11 -11.52 -7.80
N ASN A 196 19.06 -11.23 -8.55
CA ASN A 196 19.06 -10.14 -9.53
C ASN A 196 19.21 -8.77 -8.84
N ILE A 197 18.43 -8.48 -7.79
CA ILE A 197 18.55 -7.24 -7.01
C ILE A 197 19.96 -7.09 -6.45
N LEU A 198 20.50 -8.14 -5.83
CA LEU A 198 21.84 -8.11 -5.26
C LEU A 198 22.92 -7.94 -6.33
N SER A 199 22.71 -8.44 -7.55
CA SER A 199 23.65 -8.23 -8.66
C SER A 199 23.74 -6.77 -9.10
N PHE A 200 22.59 -6.06 -9.14
CA PHE A 200 22.57 -4.63 -9.42
C PHE A 200 23.25 -3.86 -8.29
N ALA A 201 22.88 -4.15 -7.03
CA ALA A 201 23.48 -3.51 -5.87
C ALA A 201 25.00 -3.73 -5.79
N LYS A 202 25.48 -4.95 -6.03
CA LYS A 202 26.91 -5.27 -5.97
C LYS A 202 27.71 -4.54 -7.03
N LYS A 203 27.22 -4.49 -8.28
CA LYS A 203 27.88 -3.77 -9.38
C LYS A 203 28.16 -2.32 -8.98
N ASP A 204 27.16 -1.67 -8.41
CA ASP A 204 27.27 -0.26 -8.03
C ASP A 204 28.06 -0.08 -6.72
N TYR A 205 27.92 -0.98 -5.76
CA TYR A 205 28.68 -0.99 -4.50
C TYR A 205 30.18 -1.17 -4.72
N THR A 206 30.60 -2.09 -5.60
CA THR A 206 32.03 -2.33 -5.90
C THR A 206 32.66 -1.22 -6.74
N ASN A 207 31.88 -0.50 -7.53
CA ASN A 207 32.37 0.64 -8.32
C ASN A 207 32.67 1.88 -7.46
N LEU A 208 32.30 1.87 -6.17
CA LEU A 208 32.50 2.96 -5.22
C LEU A 208 33.65 2.70 -4.24
N THR A 209 34.25 1.51 -4.29
CA THR A 209 35.40 1.12 -3.47
C THR A 209 36.76 1.31 -4.17
N CYS A 210 36.85 2.23 -5.14
CA CYS A 210 38.12 2.66 -5.73
C CYS A 210 38.60 3.98 -5.11
#